data_AF-A0A8T4RXF6-F1
#
_entry.id   AF-A0A8T4RXF6-F1
#
_cell.length_a   1.000
_cell.length_b   1.000
_cell.length_c   1.000
_cell.angle_alpha   90.00
_cell.angle_beta   90.00
_cell.angle_gamma   90.00
#
_symmetry.space_group_name_H-M   'P 1'
#
loop_
_entity.id
_entity.type
_entity.pdbx_description
1 polymer ?
#
loop_
_entity_poly.entity_id
_entity_poly.type
_entity_poly.pdbx_seq_one_letter_code
_entity_poly.pdbx_strand_id
1 'polypeptide(L)'
;MKVLIDSLNEFYSEKIRLVKALMKRESPQEYPEPMKWALQMLYFDGEEWVEICRIDNYLHERQNGSHIHFYKKSRVKRAEVSFQDADRLIKQISARILKDEFMEQIDFGDG
;
A
#
# COMPACT_ATOMS: atom_id res chain seq x y z
N MET A 1 16.91 -12.17 -4.58
CA MET A 1 15.86 -11.27 -5.10
C MET A 1 16.49 -9.91 -5.39
N LYS A 2 16.29 -9.31 -6.58
CA LYS A 2 16.89 -7.99 -6.90
C LYS A 2 15.89 -6.87 -6.60
N VAL A 3 16.20 -6.01 -5.63
CA VAL A 3 15.41 -4.83 -5.31
C VAL A 3 15.57 -3.80 -6.43
N LEU A 4 14.46 -3.24 -6.92
CA LEU A 4 14.47 -2.20 -7.94
C LEU A 4 14.28 -0.82 -7.33
N ILE A 5 13.36 -0.72 -6.38
CA ILE A 5 13.11 0.47 -5.56
C ILE A 5 12.85 -0.04 -4.15
N ASP A 6 13.78 0.25 -3.24
CA ASP A 6 13.58 0.02 -1.81
C ASP A 6 13.11 1.32 -1.19
N SER A 7 11.88 1.35 -0.65
CA SER A 7 11.34 2.46 0.15
C SER A 7 11.41 3.86 -0.50
N LEU A 8 10.74 4.06 -1.64
CA LEU A 8 10.45 5.41 -2.13
C LEU A 8 9.37 6.03 -1.22
N ASN A 9 9.72 7.13 -0.55
CA ASN A 9 8.83 7.84 0.35
C ASN A 9 8.26 9.07 -0.35
N GLU A 10 6.93 9.16 -0.42
CA GLU A 10 6.21 10.36 -0.83
C GLU A 10 5.54 10.97 0.40
N PHE A 11 5.81 12.26 0.65
CA PHE A 11 5.27 12.99 1.79
C PHE A 11 4.11 13.86 1.34
N TYR A 12 2.97 13.74 2.02
CA TYR A 12 1.77 14.53 1.75
C TYR A 12 1.51 15.57 2.85
N SER A 13 2.03 15.31 4.05
CA SER A 13 2.13 16.26 5.16
C SER A 13 3.24 15.84 6.11
N GLU A 14 3.48 16.62 7.16
CA GLU A 14 4.39 16.23 8.25
C GLU A 14 3.99 14.92 8.94
N LYS A 15 2.69 14.56 8.86
CA LYS A 15 2.14 13.38 9.52
C LYS A 15 1.79 12.25 8.56
N ILE A 16 1.86 12.44 7.24
CA ILE A 16 1.34 11.48 6.27
C ILE A 16 2.35 11.21 5.18
N ARG A 17 2.69 9.93 5.01
CA ARG A 17 3.61 9.47 3.97
C ARG A 17 3.18 8.14 3.34
N LEU A 18 3.45 8.01 2.06
CA LEU A 18 3.31 6.78 1.28
C LEU A 18 4.70 6.18 1.04
N VAL A 19 4.87 4.92 1.43
CA VAL A 19 6.07 4.13 1.17
C VAL A 19 5.79 3.17 0.02
N LYS A 20 6.66 3.18 -1.00
CA LYS A 20 6.57 2.27 -2.15
C LYS A 20 7.80 1.37 -2.20
N ALA A 21 7.57 0.07 -2.34
CA ALA A 21 8.60 -0.94 -2.54
C ALA A 21 8.31 -1.73 -3.82
N LEU A 22 9.35 -1.97 -4.63
CA LEU A 22 9.27 -2.69 -5.89
C LEU A 22 10.51 -3.58 -6.08
N MET A 23 10.29 -4.86 -6.37
CA MET A 23 11.32 -5.89 -6.46
C MET A 23 11.10 -6.79 -7.67
N LYS A 24 12.18 -7.30 -8.27
CA LYS A 24 12.10 -8.35 -9.30
C LYS A 24 11.67 -9.68 -8.69
N ARG A 25 10.75 -10.38 -9.35
CA ARG A 25 10.47 -11.78 -9.05
C ARG A 25 11.66 -12.65 -9.44
N GLU A 26 11.91 -13.70 -8.65
CA GLU A 26 12.92 -14.72 -8.97
C GLU A 26 12.38 -15.74 -9.98
N SER A 27 11.09 -16.09 -9.86
CA SER A 27 10.37 -16.94 -10.81
C SER A 27 9.21 -16.18 -11.45
N PRO A 28 9.15 -16.09 -12.79
CA PRO A 28 8.01 -15.51 -13.52
C PRO A 28 6.72 -16.31 -13.39
N GLN A 29 6.78 -17.58 -12.96
CA GLN A 29 5.61 -18.46 -12.91
C GLN A 29 4.75 -18.28 -11.64
N GLU A 30 5.21 -17.50 -10.67
CA GLU A 30 4.50 -17.31 -9.39
C GLU A 30 3.27 -16.39 -9.51
N TYR A 31 3.15 -15.55 -10.56
CA TYR A 31 2.11 -14.52 -10.66
C TYR A 31 2.00 -13.94 -12.08
N PRO A 32 0.83 -13.44 -12.52
CA PRO A 32 0.67 -12.80 -13.83
C PRO A 32 1.50 -11.51 -14.00
N GLU A 33 1.80 -10.80 -12.91
CA GLU A 33 2.65 -9.61 -12.95
C GLU A 33 4.14 -9.94 -12.80
N PRO A 34 5.04 -9.27 -13.54
CA PRO A 34 6.47 -9.57 -13.56
C PRO A 34 7.22 -9.14 -12.29
N MET A 35 6.59 -8.38 -11.38
CA MET A 35 7.24 -7.77 -10.22
C MET A 35 6.50 -8.04 -8.91
N LYS A 36 7.24 -7.99 -7.79
CA LYS A 36 6.67 -7.94 -6.44
C LYS A 36 6.66 -6.49 -5.98
N TRP A 37 5.57 -6.02 -5.39
CA TRP A 37 5.46 -4.65 -4.89
C TRP A 37 4.62 -4.57 -3.63
N ALA A 38 4.85 -3.51 -2.87
CA ALA A 38 4.05 -3.10 -1.73
C ALA A 38 3.95 -1.58 -1.68
N LEU A 39 2.74 -1.07 -1.42
CA LEU A 39 2.47 0.32 -1.14
C LEU A 39 1.91 0.39 0.28
N GLN A 40 2.40 1.31 1.09
CA GLN A 40 2.01 1.43 2.48
C GLN A 40 1.83 2.90 2.86
N MET A 41 0.61 3.27 3.24
CA MET A 41 0.32 4.59 3.77
C MET A 41 0.47 4.58 5.29
N LEU A 42 1.25 5.54 5.79
CA LEU A 42 1.53 5.73 7.20
C LEU A 42 0.98 7.07 7.67
N TYR A 43 0.48 7.09 8.90
CA TYR A 43 0.06 8.29 9.61
C TYR A 43 0.83 8.40 10.92
N PHE A 44 1.28 9.59 11.28
CA PHE A 44 1.88 9.87 12.59
C PHE A 44 0.80 10.43 13.51
N ASP A 45 0.44 9.67 14.55
CA ASP A 45 -0.64 10.05 15.47
C ASP A 45 -0.22 11.02 16.57
N GLY A 46 1.07 11.35 16.63
CA GLY A 46 1.68 12.18 17.68
C GLY A 46 2.71 11.42 18.50
N GLU A 47 2.63 10.09 18.52
CA GLU A 47 3.55 9.22 19.27
C GLU A 47 4.28 8.25 18.33
N GLU A 48 3.55 7.61 17.41
CA GLU A 48 4.11 6.60 16.52
C GLU A 48 3.57 6.67 15.09
N TRP A 49 4.26 5.98 14.17
CA TRP A 49 3.79 5.80 12.80
C TRP A 49 2.88 4.58 12.73
N VAL A 50 1.60 4.82 12.50
CA VAL A 50 0.58 3.77 12.34
C VAL A 50 0.35 3.46 10.86
N GLU A 51 0.21 2.17 10.54
CA GLU A 51 -0.15 1.72 9.19
C GLU A 51 -1.65 1.94 8.95
N ILE A 52 -1.98 2.85 8.03
CA ILE A 52 -3.36 3.18 7.66
C ILE A 52 -3.90 2.19 6.63
N CYS A 53 -3.09 1.92 5.61
CA CYS A 53 -3.42 0.97 4.57
C CYS A 53 -2.15 0.42 3.98
N ARG A 54 -2.18 -0.85 3.59
CA ARG A 54 -1.13 -1.46 2.78
C ARG A 54 -1.77 -2.26 1.66
N ILE A 55 -1.21 -2.12 0.46
CA ILE A 55 -1.56 -2.93 -0.70
C ILE A 55 -0.30 -3.62 -1.20
N ASP A 56 -0.30 -4.94 -1.32
CA ASP A 56 0.82 -5.68 -1.89
C ASP A 56 0.36 -6.85 -2.76
N ASN A 57 1.26 -7.37 -3.59
CA ASN A 57 1.01 -8.56 -4.40
C ASN A 57 1.86 -9.77 -3.94
N TYR A 58 2.19 -9.81 -2.64
CA TYR A 58 3.02 -10.87 -2.10
C TYR A 58 2.23 -12.18 -2.04
N LEU A 59 2.94 -13.30 -2.24
CA LEU A 59 2.30 -14.61 -2.21
C LEU A 59 1.96 -14.98 -0.76
N HIS A 60 0.68 -14.90 -0.43
CA HIS A 60 0.15 -15.42 0.83
C HIS A 60 -0.69 -16.66 0.54
N GLU A 61 -0.50 -17.72 1.33
CA GLU A 61 -1.32 -18.94 1.31
C GLU A 61 -1.43 -19.66 -0.05
N ARG A 62 -0.46 -19.45 -0.96
CA ARG A 62 -0.43 -20.03 -2.32
C ARG A 62 -1.59 -19.59 -3.23
N GLN A 63 -2.24 -18.46 -2.94
CA GLN A 63 -3.27 -17.88 -3.80
C GLN A 63 -2.77 -16.60 -4.47
N ASN A 64 -3.13 -16.43 -5.74
CA ASN A 64 -2.86 -15.21 -6.50
C ASN A 64 -3.87 -14.11 -6.13
N GLY A 65 -3.49 -12.86 -6.28
CA GLY A 65 -4.31 -11.68 -5.97
C GLY A 65 -3.62 -10.73 -4.98
N SER A 66 -3.83 -9.43 -5.18
CA SER A 66 -3.24 -8.40 -4.34
C SER A 66 -4.01 -8.33 -3.02
N HIS A 67 -3.30 -8.05 -1.95
CA HIS A 67 -3.78 -8.01 -0.58
C HIS A 67 -3.95 -6.57 -0.15
N ILE A 68 -5.15 -6.21 0.28
CA ILE A 68 -5.47 -4.91 0.85
C ILE A 68 -5.64 -5.08 2.35
N HIS A 69 -4.69 -4.53 3.10
CA HIS A 69 -4.67 -4.44 4.55
C HIS A 69 -5.25 -3.09 4.95
N PHE A 70 -6.26 -3.10 5.82
CA PHE A 70 -6.92 -1.89 6.30
C PHE A 70 -6.59 -1.67 7.77
N TYR A 71 -6.48 -0.40 8.18
CA TYR A 71 -6.29 0.02 9.56
C TYR A 71 -7.19 -0.74 10.53
N LYS A 72 -6.58 -1.32 11.58
CA LYS A 72 -7.25 -2.09 12.66
C LYS A 72 -8.15 -3.25 12.22
N LYS A 73 -8.23 -3.60 10.93
CA LYS A 73 -9.05 -4.72 10.46
C LYS A 73 -8.23 -6.00 10.44
N SER A 74 -8.75 -7.02 11.11
CA SER A 74 -8.21 -8.39 11.05
C SER A 74 -8.41 -9.06 9.69
N ARG A 75 -9.17 -8.45 8.77
CA ARG A 75 -9.51 -9.03 7.46
C ARG A 75 -8.74 -8.33 6.34
N VAL A 76 -7.92 -9.10 5.64
CA VAL A 76 -7.30 -8.74 4.36
C VAL A 76 -8.33 -8.93 3.25
N LYS A 77 -8.52 -7.93 2.39
CA LYS A 77 -9.33 -8.08 1.17
C LYS A 77 -8.41 -8.47 0.03
N ARG A 78 -8.81 -9.48 -0.75
CA ARG A 78 -8.13 -9.82 -2.01
C ARG A 78 -8.78 -9.09 -3.18
N ALA A 79 -7.96 -8.51 -4.04
CA ALA A 79 -8.38 -7.89 -5.29
C ALA A 79 -7.24 -8.00 -6.31
N GLU A 80 -7.56 -8.27 -7.57
CA GLU A 80 -6.57 -8.14 -8.64
C GLU A 80 -6.43 -6.67 -9.01
N VAL A 81 -5.30 -6.07 -8.64
CA VAL A 81 -4.98 -4.68 -8.95
C VAL A 81 -3.56 -4.58 -9.46
N SER A 82 -3.35 -3.71 -10.46
CA SER A 82 -2.02 -3.38 -10.96
C SER A 82 -1.25 -2.49 -9.99
N PHE A 83 0.07 -2.34 -10.13
CA PHE A 83 0.84 -1.38 -9.34
C PHE A 83 0.34 0.06 -9.48
N GLN A 84 -0.03 0.48 -10.70
CA GLN A 84 -0.58 1.81 -10.97
C GLN A 84 -1.97 1.99 -10.34
N ASP A 85 -2.82 0.97 -10.44
CA ASP A 85 -4.13 1.00 -9.81
C ASP A 85 -4.03 0.97 -8.28
N ALA A 86 -3.07 0.23 -7.73
CA ALA A 86 -2.80 0.18 -6.31
C ALA A 86 -2.38 1.54 -5.76
N ASP A 87 -1.62 2.35 -6.52
CA ASP A 87 -1.26 3.72 -6.13
C ASP A 87 -2.46 4.64 -5.98
N ARG A 88 -3.39 4.60 -6.95
CA ARG A 88 -4.64 5.36 -6.85
C ARG A 88 -5.51 4.84 -5.72
N LEU A 89 -5.63 3.51 -5.60
CA LEU A 89 -6.50 2.86 -4.65
C LEU A 89 -6.05 3.09 -3.20
N ILE A 90 -4.74 3.04 -2.92
CA ILE A 90 -4.24 3.26 -1.57
C ILE A 90 -4.53 4.69 -1.12
N LYS A 91 -4.37 5.69 -1.99
CA LYS A 91 -4.73 7.10 -1.70
C LYS A 91 -6.22 7.24 -1.37
N GLN A 92 -7.10 6.63 -2.16
CA GLN A 92 -8.55 6.67 -1.93
C GLN A 92 -8.95 6.01 -0.60
N ILE A 93 -8.42 4.81 -0.32
CA ILE A 93 -8.71 4.09 0.91
C ILE A 93 -8.17 4.86 2.12
N SER A 94 -6.93 5.35 2.03
CA SER A 94 -6.29 6.09 3.11
C SER A 94 -6.98 7.42 3.39
N ALA A 95 -7.38 8.18 2.36
CA ALA A 95 -8.14 9.42 2.55
C ALA A 95 -9.42 9.16 3.35
N ARG A 96 -10.12 8.07 3.04
CA ARG A 96 -11.32 7.67 3.78
C ARG A 96 -11.00 7.31 5.23
N ILE A 97 -10.00 6.48 5.48
CA ILE A 97 -9.65 6.06 6.84
C ILE A 97 -9.17 7.25 7.67
N LEU A 98 -8.31 8.11 7.11
CA LEU A 98 -7.83 9.33 7.77
C LEU A 98 -8.99 10.24 8.19
N LYS A 99 -9.98 10.41 7.29
CA LYS A 99 -11.18 11.17 7.61
C LYS A 99 -12.02 10.51 8.69
N ASP A 100 -12.30 9.21 8.55
CA ASP A 100 -13.26 8.49 9.40
C ASP A 100 -12.68 8.23 10.82
N GLU A 101 -11.38 7.97 10.94
CA GLU A 101 -10.74 7.54 12.20
C GLU A 101 -9.88 8.63 12.87
N PHE A 102 -9.37 9.59 12.10
CA PHE A 102 -8.42 10.60 12.60
C PHE A 102 -8.90 12.05 12.40
N MET A 103 -10.06 12.24 11.76
CA MET A 103 -10.60 13.56 11.39
C MET A 103 -9.64 14.39 10.50
N GLU A 104 -8.72 13.72 9.81
CA GLU A 104 -7.73 14.32 8.93
C GLU A 104 -8.27 14.33 7.49
N GLN A 105 -8.29 15.51 6.86
CA GLN A 105 -8.71 15.67 5.47
C GLN A 105 -7.50 16.02 4.60
N ILE A 106 -7.07 15.06 3.78
CA ILE A 106 -5.97 15.22 2.83
C ILE A 106 -6.47 15.07 1.41
N ASP A 107 -5.98 15.96 0.56
CA ASP A 107 -6.00 15.81 -0.88
C ASP A 107 -4.66 15.22 -1.33
N PHE A 108 -4.69 14.00 -1.86
CA PHE A 108 -3.49 13.32 -2.35
C PHE A 108 -3.13 13.71 -3.79
N GLY A 109 -3.93 14.59 -4.42
CA GLY A 109 -3.86 14.89 -5.85
C GLY A 109 -4.38 13.73 -6.70
N ASP A 110 -4.99 14.04 -7.83
CA ASP A 110 -5.40 13.03 -8.81
C ASP A 110 -4.16 12.29 -9.33
N GLY A 111 -4.15 10.97 -9.19
CA GLY A 111 -3.11 10.09 -9.74
C GLY A 111 -3.28 9.84 -11.23
#